data_AF-A0AAC9JL08-F1
#
_entry.id   AF-A0AAC9JL08-F1
#
_cell.length_a   1.000
_cell.length_b   1.000
_cell.length_c   1.000
_cell.angle_alpha   90.00
_cell.angle_beta   90.00
_cell.angle_gamma   90.00
#
_symmetry.space_group_name_H-M   'P 1'
#
loop_
_entity.id
_entity.type
_entity.pdbx_description
1 polymer ?
#
loop_
_entity_poly.entity_id
_entity_poly.type
_entity_poly.pdbx_seq_one_letter_code
_entity_poly.pdbx_strand_id
1 'polypeptide(L)'
;MVNPDNNYNNEQKIFNKKAPWIIHAGVSIVILIIAALVVKAMFASKPEARKWGGSQSAPTVAVDVMDLTVEDYEVWIESYGTAQPLTQTELVADVSGRVVSVAPNIRAGGSFKKGDVLVRLEDRDFQIEVDIAKSAVADANVVYLQELAEADFSAQQWNKQPSGEAAKLLALRKPQVAAAEAALRAAEARLMGAKLNLERTVIKAPFDGMVLSQSVDVGQVVSPSQTIASIYSTDVVEVRLPIKTAELEYFYLGENTAPNASNPRVKLYGDLGTKTYQWDGEIVRSEGAFDPTTRMLFLVAQVEAPFEATLQRPALRVGQFLSARVEGQKLNDVFVIPRQAVSQSNMVSVVDNGTLRKRPVTPLWTDDKNVIVSASPQQMPNNSANVLTPSDKLILTPTANIPDGTKVKSLADSLPESSAAQKSLQANNAENAKNSKAQ
;
A
#
# COMPACT_ATOMS: atom_id res chain seq x y z
N MET A 1 45.54 -94.63 36.65
CA MET A 1 45.68 -95.62 37.72
C MET A 1 44.68 -95.30 38.82
N VAL A 2 43.70 -96.21 38.99
CA VAL A 2 42.77 -96.46 40.13
C VAL A 2 41.88 -95.28 40.55
N ASN A 3 40.58 -95.18 40.18
CA ASN A 3 39.38 -96.01 40.48
C ASN A 3 38.89 -95.86 41.96
N PRO A 4 37.61 -96.14 42.28
CA PRO A 4 36.57 -95.16 42.66
C PRO A 4 35.94 -95.54 44.02
N ASP A 5 34.67 -95.20 44.22
CA ASP A 5 33.67 -95.89 45.06
C ASP A 5 33.16 -95.25 46.36
N ASN A 6 31.82 -95.26 46.40
CA ASN A 6 30.92 -95.54 47.51
C ASN A 6 30.44 -94.40 48.43
N ASN A 7 29.32 -93.87 47.96
CA ASN A 7 28.11 -93.49 48.68
C ASN A 7 27.71 -94.48 49.80
N TYR A 8 27.56 -94.03 51.05
CA TYR A 8 26.66 -94.62 52.06
C TYR A 8 26.18 -93.55 53.07
N ASN A 9 24.87 -93.50 53.25
CA ASN A 9 24.14 -92.75 54.27
C ASN A 9 24.31 -93.37 55.67
N ASN A 10 23.81 -92.62 56.68
CA ASN A 10 23.48 -93.00 58.07
C ASN A 10 24.60 -92.97 59.12
N GLU A 11 24.59 -91.97 60.02
CA GLU A 11 23.88 -92.03 61.31
C GLU A 11 24.07 -90.73 62.10
N GLN A 12 23.00 -90.32 62.78
CA GLN A 12 22.95 -89.17 63.68
C GLN A 12 23.90 -89.36 64.88
N LYS A 13 24.81 -88.40 65.09
CA LYS A 13 25.44 -88.18 66.40
C LYS A 13 25.02 -86.82 66.94
N ILE A 14 24.06 -86.85 67.87
CA ILE A 14 23.67 -85.72 68.70
C ILE A 14 24.83 -85.44 69.67
N PHE A 15 25.62 -84.40 69.39
CA PHE A 15 26.58 -83.86 70.35
C PHE A 15 25.90 -82.80 71.21
N ASN A 16 25.38 -83.23 72.35
CA ASN A 16 24.95 -82.36 73.43
C ASN A 16 26.19 -81.76 74.12
N LYS A 17 26.54 -80.53 73.76
CA LYS A 17 27.53 -79.74 74.51
C LYS A 17 26.85 -78.43 74.94
N LYS A 18 26.44 -78.38 76.21
CA LYS A 18 25.92 -77.18 76.87
C LYS A 18 27.01 -76.10 76.86
N ALA A 19 27.01 -75.26 75.83
CA ALA A 19 27.72 -73.99 75.86
C ALA A 19 26.97 -73.08 76.85
N PRO A 20 27.62 -72.53 77.89
CA PRO A 20 26.94 -71.65 78.81
C PRO A 20 26.49 -70.40 78.05
N TRP A 21 25.19 -70.09 78.08
CA TRP A 21 24.58 -68.88 77.49
C TRP A 21 25.37 -67.60 77.80
N ILE A 22 26.08 -67.55 78.93
CA ILE A 22 26.97 -66.47 79.33
C ILE A 22 28.03 -66.12 78.25
N ILE A 23 28.54 -67.11 77.50
CA ILE A 23 29.51 -66.87 76.41
C ILE A 23 28.82 -66.21 75.21
N HIS A 24 27.59 -66.61 74.86
CA HIS A 24 26.81 -65.97 73.80
C HIS A 24 26.34 -64.57 74.18
N ALA A 25 26.05 -64.33 75.47
CA ALA A 25 25.74 -63.00 75.98
C ALA A 25 26.98 -62.08 75.91
N GLY A 26 28.17 -62.58 76.28
CA GLY A 26 29.42 -61.83 76.19
C GLY A 26 29.79 -61.45 74.75
N VAL A 27 29.69 -62.39 73.81
CA VAL A 27 29.97 -62.13 72.38
C VAL A 27 28.97 -61.12 71.79
N SER A 28 27.68 -61.23 72.14
CA SER A 28 26.66 -60.27 71.71
C SER A 28 26.93 -58.85 72.22
N ILE A 29 27.37 -58.71 73.47
CA ILE A 29 27.74 -57.40 74.05
C ILE A 29 28.97 -56.81 73.34
N VAL A 30 29.98 -57.63 73.04
CA VAL A 30 31.17 -57.18 72.30
C VAL A 30 30.81 -56.71 70.89
N ILE A 31 29.93 -57.43 70.18
CA ILE A 31 29.45 -57.02 68.86
C ILE A 31 28.68 -55.69 68.94
N LEU A 32 27.83 -55.50 69.96
CA LEU A 32 27.11 -54.24 70.16
C LEU A 32 28.05 -53.07 70.47
N ILE A 33 29.11 -53.29 71.25
CA ILE A 33 30.11 -52.25 71.54
C ILE A 33 30.90 -51.89 70.28
N ILE A 34 31.30 -52.88 69.48
CA ILE A 34 32.00 -52.64 68.20
C ILE A 34 31.07 -51.91 67.22
N ALA A 35 29.81 -52.31 67.11
CA ALA A 35 28.83 -51.63 66.27
C ALA A 35 28.62 -50.17 66.72
N ALA A 36 28.51 -49.92 68.02
CA ALA A 36 28.39 -48.58 68.57
C ALA A 36 29.64 -47.72 68.28
N LEU A 37 30.85 -48.31 68.35
CA LEU A 37 32.09 -47.63 67.98
C LEU A 37 32.17 -47.31 66.49
N VAL A 38 31.74 -48.20 65.61
CA VAL A 38 31.68 -47.97 64.15
C VAL A 38 30.69 -46.86 63.81
N VAL A 39 29.50 -46.88 64.42
CA VAL A 39 28.50 -45.82 64.23
C VAL A 39 29.03 -44.47 64.71
N LYS A 40 29.69 -44.44 65.88
CA LYS A 40 30.32 -43.21 66.40
C LYS A 40 31.41 -42.70 65.45
N ALA A 41 32.21 -43.59 64.87
CA ALA A 41 33.24 -43.23 63.88
C ALA A 41 32.63 -42.67 62.59
N MET A 42 31.53 -43.26 62.09
CA MET A 42 30.83 -42.79 60.88
C MET A 42 30.18 -41.41 61.06
N PHE A 43 29.65 -41.11 62.25
CA PHE A 43 29.11 -39.77 62.52
C PHE A 43 30.20 -38.72 62.72
N ALA A 44 31.36 -39.10 63.29
CA ALA A 44 32.52 -38.21 63.41
C ALA A 44 33.22 -37.96 62.07
N SER A 45 33.10 -38.88 61.10
CA SER A 45 33.62 -38.74 59.74
C SER A 45 32.58 -38.23 58.74
N LYS A 46 31.52 -37.54 59.17
CA LYS A 46 30.65 -36.81 58.23
C LYS A 46 31.48 -35.68 57.60
N PRO A 47 31.75 -35.72 56.28
CA PRO A 47 32.44 -34.63 55.64
C PRO A 47 31.55 -33.39 55.73
N GLU A 48 32.05 -32.31 56.33
CA GLU A 48 31.40 -31.02 56.20
C GLU A 48 31.29 -30.72 54.71
N ALA A 49 30.07 -30.55 54.21
CA ALA A 49 29.84 -30.13 52.85
C ALA A 49 30.54 -28.78 52.67
N ARG A 50 31.69 -28.79 52.01
CA ARG A 50 32.34 -27.59 51.50
C ARG A 50 31.31 -26.90 50.62
N LYS A 51 30.71 -25.81 51.11
CA LYS A 51 29.89 -24.92 50.29
C LYS A 51 30.82 -24.35 49.22
N TRP A 52 30.86 -25.00 48.06
CA TRP A 52 31.36 -24.37 46.84
C TRP A 52 30.36 -23.28 46.48
N GLY A 53 30.61 -22.09 47.01
CA GLY A 53 29.70 -20.95 46.93
C GLY A 53 30.46 -19.69 47.27
N GLY A 54 31.58 -19.44 46.58
CA GLY A 54 31.94 -18.06 46.32
C GLY A 54 30.75 -17.45 45.58
N SER A 55 30.31 -16.27 46.01
CA SER A 55 29.31 -15.46 45.30
C SER A 55 29.80 -15.23 43.87
N GLN A 56 29.50 -16.15 42.95
CA GLN A 56 29.51 -15.84 41.53
C GLN A 56 28.40 -14.80 41.40
N SER A 57 28.79 -13.54 41.33
CA SER A 57 27.89 -12.45 40.94
C SER A 57 27.09 -12.96 39.75
N ALA A 58 25.76 -12.99 39.88
CA ALA A 58 24.87 -13.55 38.87
C ALA A 58 25.33 -13.06 37.48
N PRO A 59 25.43 -13.95 36.48
CA PRO A 59 25.98 -13.59 35.17
C PRO A 59 25.20 -12.41 34.61
N THR A 60 25.87 -11.26 34.49
CA THR A 60 25.28 -10.06 33.89
C THR A 60 25.32 -10.21 32.38
N VAL A 61 24.17 -10.07 31.74
CA VAL A 61 24.11 -10.14 30.27
C VAL A 61 24.44 -8.76 29.69
N ALA A 62 25.39 -8.71 28.76
CA ALA A 62 25.66 -7.49 28.02
C ALA A 62 24.54 -7.28 26.99
N VAL A 63 23.92 -6.11 27.01
CA VAL A 63 22.80 -5.77 26.11
C VAL A 63 23.04 -4.42 25.45
N ASP A 64 22.67 -4.31 24.19
CA ASP A 64 22.65 -3.04 23.48
C ASP A 64 21.39 -2.26 23.88
N VAL A 65 21.54 -0.96 24.14
CA VAL A 65 20.48 -0.10 24.67
C VAL A 65 20.31 1.18 23.87
N MET A 66 19.06 1.62 23.74
CA MET A 66 18.67 2.85 23.06
C MET A 66 17.86 3.71 24.03
N ASP A 67 18.12 5.01 24.04
CA ASP A 67 17.29 5.96 24.78
C ASP A 67 15.95 6.15 24.07
N LEU A 68 14.85 6.19 24.84
CA LEU A 68 13.52 6.43 24.30
C LEU A 68 13.23 7.93 24.28
N THR A 69 13.11 8.49 23.08
CA THR A 69 12.70 9.87 22.87
C THR A 69 11.25 9.93 22.41
N VAL A 70 10.51 10.91 22.93
CA VAL A 70 9.18 11.25 22.43
C VAL A 70 9.36 12.13 21.20
N GLU A 71 8.81 11.69 20.08
CA GLU A 71 8.84 12.44 18.82
C GLU A 71 7.50 12.32 18.10
N ASP A 72 7.29 13.16 17.11
CA ASP A 72 6.15 13.02 16.21
C ASP A 72 6.52 12.13 15.03
N TYR A 73 5.59 11.29 14.60
CA TYR A 73 5.80 10.33 13.52
C TYR A 73 4.83 10.56 12.35
N GLU A 74 5.37 10.69 11.14
CA GLU A 74 4.57 10.76 9.91
C GLU A 74 4.26 9.34 9.42
N VAL A 75 2.97 8.96 9.44
CA VAL A 75 2.53 7.68 8.92
C VAL A 75 2.57 7.68 7.40
N TRP A 76 3.19 6.65 6.82
CA TRP A 76 3.15 6.39 5.38
C TRP A 76 2.47 5.05 5.15
N ILE A 77 1.34 5.06 4.45
CA ILE A 77 0.57 3.86 4.12
C ILE A 77 1.12 3.30 2.82
N GLU A 78 1.60 2.06 2.88
CA GLU A 78 2.12 1.37 1.70
C GLU A 78 1.00 0.70 0.92
N SER A 79 0.98 0.96 -0.38
CA SER A 79 0.01 0.36 -1.32
C SER A 79 0.70 0.10 -2.65
N TYR A 80 -0.06 -0.39 -3.63
CA TYR A 80 0.43 -0.66 -4.97
C TYR A 80 -0.72 -0.64 -5.96
N GLY A 81 -0.43 -0.31 -7.21
CA GLY A 81 -1.46 -0.24 -8.24
C GLY A 81 -0.87 -0.14 -9.63
N THR A 82 -1.76 -0.09 -10.61
CA THR A 82 -1.37 0.05 -12.02
C THR A 82 -1.76 1.44 -12.50
N ALA A 83 -0.86 2.09 -13.23
CA ALA A 83 -1.11 3.36 -13.90
C ALA A 83 -2.20 3.20 -15.00
N GLN A 84 -3.28 3.95 -14.87
CA GLN A 84 -4.39 4.00 -15.82
C GLN A 84 -4.62 5.44 -16.29
N PRO A 85 -4.97 5.68 -17.56
CA PRO A 85 -5.30 7.02 -18.01
C PRO A 85 -6.60 7.49 -17.38
N LEU A 86 -6.73 8.80 -17.15
CA LEU A 86 -7.98 9.37 -16.64
C LEU A 86 -9.15 9.14 -17.61
N THR A 87 -8.91 9.37 -18.90
CA THR A 87 -9.91 9.15 -19.95
C THR A 87 -9.38 8.13 -20.95
N GLN A 88 -10.16 7.08 -21.21
CA GLN A 88 -9.93 6.15 -22.31
C GLN A 88 -11.24 5.97 -23.06
N THR A 89 -11.19 6.03 -24.39
CA THR A 89 -12.39 5.87 -25.22
C THR A 89 -12.08 5.13 -26.52
N GLU A 90 -13.09 4.44 -27.02
CA GLU A 90 -13.07 3.85 -28.36
C GLU A 90 -13.58 4.89 -29.35
N LEU A 91 -12.72 5.32 -30.28
CA LEU A 91 -13.12 6.17 -31.38
C LEU A 91 -13.90 5.33 -32.39
N VAL A 92 -15.14 5.71 -32.67
CA VAL A 92 -16.04 4.97 -33.58
C VAL A 92 -16.44 5.82 -34.78
N ALA A 93 -16.87 5.16 -35.86
CA ALA A 93 -17.48 5.84 -37.00
C ALA A 93 -18.97 6.12 -36.73
N ASP A 94 -19.42 7.36 -36.95
CA ASP A 94 -20.85 7.71 -36.84
C ASP A 94 -21.63 7.40 -38.13
N VAL A 95 -20.94 7.34 -39.26
CA VAL A 95 -21.52 7.09 -40.60
C VAL A 95 -20.73 6.01 -41.32
N SER A 96 -21.38 5.29 -42.24
CA SER A 96 -20.71 4.33 -43.10
C SER A 96 -19.91 5.03 -44.19
N GLY A 97 -18.74 4.49 -44.53
CA GLY A 97 -17.94 5.01 -45.65
C GLY A 97 -16.64 4.24 -45.85
N ARG A 98 -16.01 4.44 -47.00
CA ARG A 98 -14.65 3.94 -47.25
C ARG A 98 -13.63 4.87 -46.62
N VAL A 99 -12.64 4.33 -45.93
CA VAL A 99 -11.53 5.09 -45.37
C VAL A 99 -10.63 5.59 -46.50
N VAL A 100 -10.57 6.91 -46.69
CA VAL A 100 -9.74 7.57 -47.71
C VAL A 100 -8.36 7.89 -47.18
N SER A 101 -8.27 8.34 -45.93
CA SER A 101 -6.99 8.66 -45.31
C SER A 101 -7.00 8.39 -43.82
N VAL A 102 -5.86 7.95 -43.32
CA VAL A 102 -5.58 7.66 -41.91
C VAL A 102 -4.37 8.49 -41.53
N ALA A 103 -4.46 9.28 -40.46
CA ALA A 103 -3.39 10.16 -40.04
C ALA A 103 -2.17 9.36 -39.57
N PRO A 104 -0.92 9.78 -39.87
CA PRO A 104 0.26 9.00 -39.50
C PRO A 104 0.43 8.76 -37.99
N ASN A 105 -0.14 9.65 -37.18
CA ASN A 105 -0.09 9.61 -35.72
C ASN A 105 -1.17 8.72 -35.08
N ILE A 106 -2.06 8.09 -35.85
CA ILE A 106 -3.06 7.15 -35.32
C ILE A 106 -2.53 5.71 -35.16
N ARG A 107 -1.21 5.53 -35.16
CA ARG A 107 -0.56 4.25 -34.88
C ARG A 107 -0.36 4.09 -33.39
N ALA A 108 -0.26 2.85 -32.90
CA ALA A 108 0.01 2.58 -31.48
C ALA A 108 1.23 3.39 -30.97
N GLY A 109 1.03 4.14 -29.88
CA GLY A 109 2.01 5.05 -29.30
C GLY A 109 2.10 6.43 -29.97
N GLY A 110 1.36 6.68 -31.04
CA GLY A 110 1.27 8.00 -31.68
C GLY A 110 0.45 8.98 -30.83
N SER A 111 0.89 10.23 -30.80
CA SER A 111 0.23 11.33 -30.07
C SER A 111 -0.57 12.24 -30.99
N PHE A 112 -1.66 12.80 -30.49
CA PHE A 112 -2.52 13.74 -31.21
C PHE A 112 -3.04 14.83 -30.26
N LYS A 113 -3.50 15.93 -30.85
CA LYS A 113 -4.18 17.01 -30.14
C LYS A 113 -5.68 16.99 -30.42
N LYS A 114 -6.45 17.57 -29.52
CA LYS A 114 -7.88 17.78 -29.66
C LYS A 114 -8.17 18.51 -30.98
N GLY A 115 -9.10 17.97 -31.75
CA GLY A 115 -9.51 18.50 -33.05
C GLY A 115 -8.66 18.04 -34.23
N ASP A 116 -7.55 17.32 -34.00
CA ASP A 116 -6.77 16.71 -35.08
C ASP A 116 -7.66 15.73 -35.86
N VAL A 117 -7.56 15.77 -37.19
CA VAL A 117 -8.26 14.83 -38.07
C VAL A 117 -7.49 13.51 -38.05
N LEU A 118 -8.10 12.47 -37.48
CA LEU A 118 -7.47 11.16 -37.33
C LEU A 118 -7.80 10.25 -38.51
N VAL A 119 -9.04 10.27 -38.98
CA VAL A 119 -9.51 9.47 -40.12
C VAL A 119 -10.47 10.30 -40.98
N ARG A 120 -10.37 10.14 -42.31
CA ARG A 120 -11.37 10.65 -43.26
C ARG A 120 -12.02 9.51 -44.02
N LEU A 121 -13.34 9.55 -44.04
CA LEU A 121 -14.16 8.71 -44.89
C LEU A 121 -14.41 9.41 -46.23
N GLU A 122 -14.77 8.63 -47.24
CA GLU A 122 -15.22 9.15 -48.53
C GLU A 122 -16.50 9.96 -48.36
N ASP A 123 -16.48 11.21 -48.84
CA ASP A 123 -17.49 12.24 -48.56
C ASP A 123 -18.38 12.55 -49.76
N ARG A 124 -18.09 11.98 -50.94
CA ARG A 124 -18.74 12.33 -52.21
C ARG A 124 -20.26 12.17 -52.17
N ASP A 125 -20.73 11.05 -51.64
CA ASP A 125 -22.17 10.78 -51.52
C ASP A 125 -22.82 11.75 -50.53
N PHE A 126 -22.13 12.07 -49.43
CA PHE A 126 -22.61 13.04 -48.44
C PHE A 126 -22.67 14.46 -48.99
N GLN A 127 -21.71 14.86 -49.83
CA GLN A 127 -21.72 16.16 -50.50
C GLN A 127 -22.91 16.28 -51.47
N ILE A 128 -23.20 15.22 -52.23
CA ILE A 128 -24.37 15.16 -53.11
C ILE A 128 -25.67 15.30 -52.32
N GLU A 129 -25.80 14.60 -51.18
CA GLU A 129 -26.99 14.71 -50.31
C GLU A 129 -27.16 16.12 -49.74
N VAL A 130 -26.06 16.82 -49.38
CA VAL A 130 -26.12 18.22 -48.96
C VAL A 130 -26.65 19.11 -50.10
N ASP A 131 -26.20 18.88 -51.34
CA ASP A 131 -26.64 19.68 -52.50
C ASP A 131 -28.11 19.43 -52.86
N ILE A 132 -28.57 18.17 -52.77
CA ILE A 132 -30.00 17.81 -52.93
C ILE A 132 -30.84 18.50 -51.86
N ALA A 133 -30.44 18.40 -50.58
CA ALA A 133 -31.19 19.00 -49.48
C ALA A 133 -31.19 20.54 -49.56
N LYS A 134 -30.10 21.15 -50.02
CA LYS A 134 -30.01 22.60 -50.24
C LYS A 134 -30.97 23.06 -51.33
N SER A 135 -31.10 22.27 -52.39
CA SER A 135 -32.07 22.55 -53.48
C SER A 135 -33.50 22.48 -52.97
N ALA A 136 -33.83 21.47 -52.15
CA ALA A 136 -35.15 21.35 -51.53
C ALA A 136 -35.50 22.53 -50.60
N VAL A 137 -34.52 23.10 -49.89
CA VAL A 137 -34.71 24.32 -49.10
C VAL A 137 -35.03 25.51 -50.02
N ALA A 138 -34.30 25.65 -51.13
CA ALA A 138 -34.55 26.73 -52.08
C ALA A 138 -35.97 26.64 -52.67
N ASP A 139 -36.39 25.45 -53.09
CA ASP A 139 -37.73 25.22 -53.62
C ASP A 139 -38.83 25.52 -52.59
N ALA A 140 -38.68 25.04 -51.35
CA ALA A 140 -39.64 25.30 -50.28
C ALA A 140 -39.71 26.78 -49.90
N ASN A 141 -38.58 27.49 -49.96
CA ASN A 141 -38.51 28.92 -49.69
C ASN A 141 -39.24 29.73 -50.76
N VAL A 142 -39.13 29.35 -52.04
CA VAL A 142 -39.89 29.98 -53.13
C VAL A 142 -41.40 29.83 -52.87
N VAL A 143 -41.86 28.63 -52.53
CA VAL A 143 -43.29 28.39 -52.22
C VAL A 143 -43.75 29.21 -51.02
N TYR A 144 -42.95 29.28 -49.95
CA TYR A 144 -43.26 30.10 -48.78
C TYR A 144 -43.39 31.60 -49.13
N LEU A 145 -42.46 32.14 -49.91
CA LEU A 145 -42.51 33.54 -50.34
C LEU A 145 -43.70 33.84 -51.26
N GLN A 146 -44.08 32.90 -52.13
CA GLN A 146 -45.27 33.01 -52.95
C GLN A 146 -46.54 33.07 -52.09
N GLU A 147 -46.70 32.16 -51.14
CA GLU A 147 -47.85 32.14 -50.22
C GLU A 147 -47.91 33.39 -49.34
N LEU A 148 -46.76 33.89 -48.89
CA LEU A 148 -46.68 35.15 -48.13
C LEU A 148 -47.18 36.34 -48.98
N ALA A 149 -46.73 36.44 -50.23
CA ALA A 149 -47.16 37.48 -51.15
C ALA A 149 -48.66 37.40 -51.49
N GLU A 150 -49.18 36.18 -51.70
CA GLU A 150 -50.61 35.95 -51.94
C GLU A 150 -51.47 36.26 -50.70
N ALA A 151 -50.98 35.96 -49.50
CA ALA A 151 -51.65 36.29 -48.25
C ALA A 151 -51.73 37.81 -48.05
N ASP A 152 -50.64 38.54 -48.31
CA ASP A 152 -50.61 39.99 -48.27
C ASP A 152 -51.60 40.62 -49.27
N PHE A 153 -51.61 40.12 -50.51
CA PHE A 153 -52.57 40.57 -51.52
C PHE A 153 -54.02 40.27 -51.10
N SER A 154 -54.28 39.08 -50.56
CA SER A 154 -55.61 38.68 -50.08
C SER A 154 -56.08 39.55 -48.91
N ALA A 155 -55.17 39.94 -48.00
CA ALA A 155 -55.48 40.83 -46.89
C ALA A 155 -55.84 42.25 -47.36
N GLN A 156 -55.16 42.78 -48.39
CA GLN A 156 -55.46 44.09 -48.97
C GLN A 156 -56.82 44.13 -49.70
N GLN A 157 -57.17 43.06 -50.40
CA GLN A 157 -58.44 42.96 -51.14
C GLN A 157 -59.64 42.60 -50.26
N TRP A 158 -59.43 42.42 -48.96
CA TRP A 158 -60.44 41.92 -48.04
C TRP A 158 -61.52 42.97 -47.73
N ASN A 159 -62.69 42.87 -48.37
CA ASN A 159 -63.77 43.86 -48.28
C ASN A 159 -65.08 43.35 -47.64
N LYS A 160 -65.14 42.11 -47.13
CA LYS A 160 -66.38 41.52 -46.56
C LYS A 160 -66.15 40.86 -45.21
N GLN A 161 -67.08 41.00 -44.28
CA GLN A 161 -67.00 40.33 -42.97
C GLN A 161 -67.32 38.81 -43.14
N PRO A 162 -66.46 37.88 -42.71
CA PRO A 162 -66.71 36.45 -42.86
C PRO A 162 -67.70 35.95 -41.81
N SER A 163 -68.43 34.87 -42.12
CA SER A 163 -69.44 34.26 -41.25
C SER A 163 -68.89 33.49 -40.03
N GLY A 164 -67.56 33.44 -39.86
CA GLY A 164 -66.88 32.80 -38.73
C GLY A 164 -65.35 32.94 -38.76
N GLU A 165 -64.66 32.55 -37.68
CA GLU A 165 -63.20 32.69 -37.53
C GLU A 165 -62.41 31.83 -38.52
N ALA A 166 -62.81 30.58 -38.74
CA ALA A 166 -62.16 29.68 -39.71
C ALA A 166 -62.22 30.23 -41.15
N ALA A 167 -63.35 30.82 -41.54
CA ALA A 167 -63.51 31.46 -42.84
C ALA A 167 -62.61 32.70 -42.98
N LYS A 168 -62.39 33.45 -41.89
CA LYS A 168 -61.44 34.57 -41.84
C LYS A 168 -59.99 34.10 -42.03
N LEU A 169 -59.58 33.03 -41.34
CA LEU A 169 -58.22 32.48 -41.44
C LEU A 169 -57.93 32.00 -42.86
N LEU A 170 -58.87 31.29 -43.47
CA LEU A 170 -58.73 30.77 -44.83
C LEU A 170 -58.71 31.89 -45.88
N ALA A 171 -59.57 32.90 -45.71
CA ALA A 171 -59.59 34.06 -46.59
C ALA A 171 -58.29 34.87 -46.56
N LEU A 172 -57.65 34.95 -45.40
CA LEU A 172 -56.34 35.60 -45.23
C LEU A 172 -55.16 34.66 -45.52
N ARG A 173 -55.42 33.46 -46.06
CA ARG A 173 -54.44 32.41 -46.36
C ARG A 173 -53.50 32.04 -45.21
N LYS A 174 -53.88 32.33 -43.96
CA LYS A 174 -53.01 32.08 -42.79
C LYS A 174 -52.61 30.61 -42.66
N PRO A 175 -53.53 29.63 -42.85
CA PRO A 175 -53.15 28.21 -42.84
C PRO A 175 -52.17 27.82 -43.94
N GLN A 176 -52.29 28.41 -45.14
CA GLN A 176 -51.43 28.12 -46.28
C GLN A 176 -50.01 28.63 -46.05
N VAL A 177 -49.87 29.87 -45.56
CA VAL A 177 -48.57 30.44 -45.15
C VAL A 177 -47.95 29.58 -44.06
N ALA A 178 -48.72 29.20 -43.03
CA ALA A 178 -48.22 28.34 -41.95
C ALA A 178 -47.79 26.95 -42.46
N ALA A 179 -48.50 26.38 -43.44
CA ALA A 179 -48.15 25.10 -44.05
C ALA A 179 -46.85 25.22 -44.89
N ALA A 180 -46.70 26.28 -45.68
CA ALA A 180 -45.49 26.52 -46.47
C ALA A 180 -44.27 26.82 -45.60
N GLU A 181 -44.45 27.58 -44.52
CA GLU A 181 -43.41 27.83 -43.52
C GLU A 181 -42.98 26.52 -42.83
N ALA A 182 -43.94 25.66 -42.46
CA ALA A 182 -43.64 24.35 -41.89
C ALA A 182 -42.88 23.44 -42.88
N ALA A 183 -43.22 23.49 -44.16
CA ALA A 183 -42.51 22.76 -45.21
C ALA A 183 -41.08 23.27 -45.41
N LEU A 184 -40.87 24.60 -45.39
CA LEU A 184 -39.55 25.21 -45.42
C LEU A 184 -38.71 24.75 -44.22
N ARG A 185 -39.25 24.86 -43.00
CA ARG A 185 -38.57 24.38 -41.78
C ARG A 185 -38.21 22.90 -41.85
N ALA A 186 -39.08 22.06 -42.42
CA ALA A 186 -38.78 20.64 -42.62
C ALA A 186 -37.65 20.42 -43.63
N ALA A 187 -37.58 21.20 -44.71
CA ALA A 187 -36.47 21.15 -45.67
C ALA A 187 -35.15 21.61 -45.03
N GLU A 188 -35.17 22.68 -44.23
CA GLU A 188 -33.99 23.17 -43.52
C GLU A 188 -33.44 22.14 -42.53
N ALA A 189 -34.32 21.45 -41.81
CA ALA A 189 -33.94 20.36 -40.92
C ALA A 189 -33.27 19.19 -41.67
N ARG A 190 -33.75 18.85 -42.87
CA ARG A 190 -33.10 17.84 -43.73
C ARG A 190 -31.71 18.28 -44.18
N LEU A 191 -31.55 19.55 -44.58
CA LEU A 191 -30.24 20.12 -44.93
C LEU A 191 -29.28 20.08 -43.74
N MET A 192 -29.75 20.38 -42.53
CA MET A 192 -28.95 20.27 -41.32
C MET A 192 -28.50 18.82 -41.07
N GLY A 193 -29.38 17.84 -41.24
CA GLY A 193 -29.05 16.42 -41.13
C GLY A 193 -28.01 15.97 -42.15
N ALA A 194 -28.15 16.37 -43.43
CA ALA A 194 -27.18 16.07 -44.48
C ALA A 194 -25.80 16.67 -44.18
N LYS A 195 -25.75 17.92 -43.70
CA LYS A 195 -24.50 18.59 -43.30
C LYS A 195 -23.82 17.90 -42.12
N LEU A 196 -24.59 17.45 -41.12
CA LEU A 196 -24.06 16.72 -39.97
C LEU A 196 -23.46 15.37 -40.39
N ASN A 197 -24.12 14.67 -41.32
CA ASN A 197 -23.58 13.42 -41.86
C ASN A 197 -22.30 13.65 -42.66
N LEU A 198 -22.22 14.75 -43.43
CA LEU A 198 -20.98 15.16 -44.10
C LEU A 198 -19.87 15.48 -43.08
N GLU A 199 -20.17 16.21 -42.01
CA GLU A 199 -19.19 16.51 -40.95
C GLU A 199 -18.64 15.23 -40.29
N ARG A 200 -19.52 14.26 -40.05
CA ARG A 200 -19.19 12.94 -39.48
C ARG A 200 -18.28 12.07 -40.35
N THR A 201 -18.08 12.41 -41.62
CA THR A 201 -17.06 11.76 -42.47
C THR A 201 -15.64 12.08 -42.02
N VAL A 202 -15.45 13.17 -41.27
CA VAL A 202 -14.15 13.61 -40.74
C VAL A 202 -14.10 13.30 -39.25
N ILE A 203 -13.45 12.19 -38.91
CA ILE A 203 -13.34 11.71 -37.53
C ILE A 203 -12.15 12.42 -36.86
N LYS A 204 -12.46 13.23 -35.85
CA LYS A 204 -11.50 14.07 -35.12
C LYS A 204 -11.23 13.57 -33.70
N ALA A 205 -10.08 13.93 -33.15
CA ALA A 205 -9.73 13.66 -31.77
C ALA A 205 -10.59 14.49 -30.77
N PRO A 206 -11.25 13.85 -29.78
CA PRO A 206 -12.09 14.57 -28.80
C PRO A 206 -11.29 15.31 -27.72
N PHE A 207 -10.04 14.89 -27.47
CA PHE A 207 -9.12 15.45 -26.45
C PHE A 207 -7.66 15.29 -26.90
N ASP A 208 -6.71 15.83 -26.14
CA ASP A 208 -5.27 15.60 -26.33
C ASP A 208 -4.89 14.23 -25.77
N GLY A 209 -4.16 13.41 -26.55
CA GLY A 209 -3.93 12.04 -26.14
C GLY A 209 -2.98 11.23 -26.99
N MET A 210 -2.99 9.93 -26.73
CA MET A 210 -2.21 8.92 -27.43
C MET A 210 -3.08 7.76 -27.89
N VAL A 211 -2.67 7.12 -28.99
CA VAL A 211 -3.35 5.93 -29.52
C VAL A 211 -2.81 4.68 -28.84
N LEU A 212 -3.73 3.89 -28.28
CA LEU A 212 -3.44 2.57 -27.75
C LEU A 212 -3.39 1.53 -28.87
N SER A 213 -4.39 1.53 -29.75
CA SER A 213 -4.48 0.61 -30.88
C SER A 213 -5.28 1.20 -32.04
N GLN A 214 -4.99 0.72 -33.26
CA GLN A 214 -5.67 1.09 -34.49
C GLN A 214 -6.39 -0.15 -35.04
N SER A 215 -7.66 0.00 -35.41
CA SER A 215 -8.51 -1.10 -35.88
C SER A 215 -8.85 -1.04 -37.36
N VAL A 216 -8.61 0.10 -38.03
CA VAL A 216 -8.93 0.29 -39.46
C VAL A 216 -7.78 0.92 -40.23
N ASP A 217 -7.70 0.67 -41.54
CA ASP A 217 -6.70 1.27 -42.42
C ASP A 217 -7.31 1.76 -43.75
N VAL A 218 -6.51 2.51 -44.52
CA VAL A 218 -6.90 3.08 -45.81
C VAL A 218 -7.45 2.01 -46.75
N GLY A 219 -8.56 2.32 -47.42
CA GLY A 219 -9.23 1.45 -48.39
C GLY A 219 -10.29 0.52 -47.78
N GLN A 220 -10.33 0.35 -46.46
CA GLN A 220 -11.37 -0.41 -45.78
C GLN A 220 -12.70 0.33 -45.77
N VAL A 221 -13.80 -0.40 -45.66
CA VAL A 221 -15.15 0.16 -45.49
C VAL A 221 -15.57 -0.03 -44.04
N VAL A 222 -16.04 1.05 -43.41
CA VAL A 222 -16.52 1.03 -42.02
C VAL A 222 -18.03 1.19 -41.97
N SER A 223 -18.63 0.61 -40.94
CA SER A 223 -20.05 0.75 -40.61
C SER A 223 -20.24 1.68 -39.40
N PRO A 224 -21.44 2.26 -39.19
CA PRO A 224 -21.73 3.03 -37.98
C PRO A 224 -21.46 2.22 -36.71
N SER A 225 -20.95 2.88 -35.68
CA SER A 225 -20.50 2.31 -34.40
C SER A 225 -19.31 1.33 -34.49
N GLN A 226 -18.69 1.17 -35.65
CA GLN A 226 -17.47 0.38 -35.77
C GLN A 226 -16.28 1.12 -35.15
N THR A 227 -15.52 0.43 -34.30
CA THR A 227 -14.28 0.94 -33.70
C THR A 227 -13.21 1.19 -34.76
N ILE A 228 -12.65 2.40 -34.71
CA ILE A 228 -11.58 2.92 -35.57
C ILE A 228 -10.23 2.82 -34.86
N ALA A 229 -10.18 3.27 -33.61
CA ALA A 229 -8.99 3.26 -32.77
C ALA A 229 -9.37 3.33 -31.27
N SER A 230 -8.54 2.75 -30.41
CA SER A 230 -8.62 2.95 -28.96
C SER A 230 -7.64 4.05 -28.57
N ILE A 231 -8.14 5.09 -27.88
CA ILE A 231 -7.36 6.28 -27.55
C ILE A 231 -7.50 6.65 -26.07
N TYR A 232 -6.48 7.28 -25.50
CA TYR A 232 -6.49 7.71 -24.10
C TYR A 232 -5.85 9.08 -23.90
N SER A 233 -6.27 9.80 -22.86
CA SER A 233 -5.79 11.14 -22.55
C SER A 233 -4.40 11.11 -21.91
N THR A 234 -3.58 12.14 -22.19
CA THR A 234 -2.20 12.25 -21.69
C THR A 234 -2.02 13.34 -20.64
N ASP A 235 -3.10 13.97 -20.20
CA ASP A 235 -3.11 15.00 -19.18
C ASP A 235 -2.80 14.42 -17.79
N VAL A 236 -3.43 13.29 -17.49
CA VAL A 236 -3.48 12.73 -16.14
C VAL A 236 -3.44 11.20 -16.17
N VAL A 237 -2.74 10.62 -15.19
CA VAL A 237 -2.80 9.20 -14.88
C VAL A 237 -3.36 9.01 -13.48
N GLU A 238 -4.31 8.10 -13.35
CA GLU A 238 -4.82 7.60 -12.09
C GLU A 238 -4.13 6.27 -11.71
N VAL A 239 -3.91 6.07 -10.41
CA VAL A 239 -3.46 4.80 -9.85
C VAL A 239 -4.44 4.41 -8.75
N ARG A 240 -5.09 3.25 -8.91
CA ARG A 240 -6.00 2.70 -7.90
C ARG A 240 -5.19 1.95 -6.84
N LEU A 241 -5.24 2.44 -5.61
CA LEU A 241 -4.43 2.00 -4.47
C LEU A 241 -5.34 1.35 -3.42
N PRO A 242 -5.32 0.02 -3.25
CA PRO A 242 -6.06 -0.63 -2.17
C PRO A 242 -5.49 -0.22 -0.81
N ILE A 243 -6.38 0.02 0.15
CA ILE A 243 -6.03 0.33 1.54
C ILE A 243 -6.72 -0.66 2.48
N LYS A 244 -6.01 -1.09 3.54
CA LYS A 244 -6.58 -2.00 4.53
C LYS A 244 -7.53 -1.25 5.45
N THR A 245 -8.58 -1.92 5.94
CA THR A 245 -9.55 -1.30 6.87
C THR A 245 -8.89 -0.74 8.14
N ALA A 246 -7.87 -1.42 8.68
CA ALA A 246 -7.14 -0.94 9.86
C ALA A 246 -6.30 0.33 9.59
N GLU A 247 -5.93 0.58 8.34
CA GLU A 247 -5.13 1.75 7.95
C GLU A 247 -6.02 2.99 7.72
N LEU A 248 -7.34 2.80 7.51
CA LEU A 248 -8.30 3.89 7.34
C LEU A 248 -8.41 4.78 8.58
N GLU A 249 -8.14 4.26 9.77
CA GLU A 249 -8.11 5.07 11.00
C GLU A 249 -7.04 6.18 10.94
N TYR A 250 -5.94 5.91 10.23
CA TYR A 250 -4.80 6.81 10.06
C TYR A 250 -4.87 7.62 8.78
N PHE A 251 -6.00 7.61 8.09
CA PHE A 251 -6.17 8.28 6.82
C PHE A 251 -7.49 9.04 6.77
N TYR A 252 -7.41 10.36 6.55
CA TYR A 252 -8.59 11.21 6.48
C TYR A 252 -8.69 11.79 5.07
N LEU A 253 -9.51 11.18 4.20
CA LEU A 253 -10.14 11.93 3.13
C LEU A 253 -11.40 12.51 3.73
N GLY A 254 -11.44 13.81 3.94
CA GLY A 254 -12.61 14.39 4.57
C GLY A 254 -13.84 14.17 3.68
N GLU A 255 -14.68 13.23 4.08
CA GLU A 255 -15.99 12.93 3.47
C GLU A 255 -16.89 14.19 3.46
N ASN A 256 -16.54 15.19 4.28
CA ASN A 256 -17.13 16.52 4.36
C ASN A 256 -16.04 17.62 4.32
N THR A 257 -15.15 17.63 3.34
CA THR A 257 -14.12 18.68 3.29
C THR A 257 -14.73 20.02 2.88
N ALA A 258 -14.59 21.00 3.78
CA ALA A 258 -14.63 22.40 3.42
C ALA A 258 -13.69 22.63 2.22
N PRO A 259 -14.04 23.53 1.27
CA PRO A 259 -13.39 23.68 -0.05
C PRO A 259 -11.87 23.98 -0.08
N ASN A 260 -11.16 23.96 1.06
CA ASN A 260 -9.76 24.39 1.20
C ASN A 260 -8.83 23.38 1.91
N ALA A 261 -9.21 22.11 2.11
CA ALA A 261 -8.26 21.12 2.65
C ALA A 261 -7.37 20.58 1.52
N SER A 262 -6.05 20.59 1.73
CA SER A 262 -5.08 20.02 0.80
C SER A 262 -5.25 18.51 0.70
N ASN A 263 -5.19 17.97 -0.52
CA ASN A 263 -5.19 16.52 -0.73
C ASN A 263 -3.95 15.87 -0.10
N PRO A 264 -4.06 14.64 0.46
CA PRO A 264 -2.90 13.88 0.93
C PRO A 264 -1.94 13.59 -0.23
N ARG A 265 -0.63 13.75 0.01
CA ARG A 265 0.38 13.44 -1.01
C ARG A 265 0.61 11.95 -1.13
N VAL A 266 1.02 11.50 -2.31
CA VAL A 266 1.44 10.13 -2.56
C VAL A 266 2.71 10.10 -3.37
N LYS A 267 3.65 9.25 -2.95
CA LYS A 267 4.89 8.97 -3.69
C LYS A 267 4.74 7.61 -4.36
N LEU A 268 4.78 7.61 -5.67
CA LEU A 268 4.68 6.40 -6.50
C LEU A 268 6.08 6.02 -6.97
N TYR A 269 6.41 4.73 -6.87
CA TYR A 269 7.70 4.20 -7.28
C TYR A 269 7.49 3.11 -8.32
N GLY A 270 8.35 3.11 -9.34
CA GLY A 270 8.27 2.17 -10.44
C GLY A 270 9.65 1.83 -10.97
N ASP A 271 9.84 0.54 -11.23
CA ASP A 271 11.11 0.01 -11.73
C ASP A 271 11.17 0.07 -13.25
N LEU A 272 12.27 0.59 -13.77
CA LEU A 272 12.59 0.60 -15.19
C LEU A 272 14.03 0.13 -15.38
N GLY A 273 14.17 -1.16 -15.67
CA GLY A 273 15.46 -1.85 -15.67
C GLY A 273 15.98 -2.06 -14.25
N THR A 274 17.18 -1.58 -13.96
CA THR A 274 17.82 -1.69 -12.63
C THR A 274 17.63 -0.46 -11.75
N LYS A 275 16.86 0.53 -12.21
CA LYS A 275 16.63 1.79 -11.50
C LYS A 275 15.16 1.92 -11.13
N THR A 276 14.92 2.36 -9.89
CA THR A 276 13.60 2.76 -9.41
C THR A 276 13.47 4.28 -9.56
N TYR A 277 12.36 4.72 -10.12
CA TYR A 277 12.03 6.14 -10.27
C TYR A 277 10.83 6.51 -9.40
N GLN A 278 10.75 7.77 -9.00
CA GLN A 278 9.65 8.31 -8.19
C GLN A 278 8.80 9.27 -9.03
N TRP A 279 7.48 9.18 -8.87
CA TRP A 279 6.50 10.14 -9.33
C TRP A 279 5.71 10.65 -8.12
N ASP A 280 5.56 11.96 -8.02
CA ASP A 280 4.73 12.57 -7.00
C ASP A 280 3.30 12.72 -7.53
N GLY A 281 2.33 12.49 -6.66
CA GLY A 281 0.91 12.64 -6.95
C GLY A 281 0.12 13.00 -5.70
N GLU A 282 -1.20 13.08 -5.85
CA GLU A 282 -2.13 13.41 -4.78
C GLU A 282 -3.29 12.42 -4.73
N ILE A 283 -3.84 12.16 -3.54
CA ILE A 283 -5.07 11.39 -3.41
C ILE A 283 -6.26 12.31 -3.60
N VAL A 284 -6.96 12.15 -4.72
CA VAL A 284 -8.06 13.03 -5.12
C VAL A 284 -9.43 12.51 -4.70
N ARG A 285 -9.56 11.21 -4.44
CA ARG A 285 -10.80 10.58 -3.95
C ARG A 285 -10.55 9.22 -3.32
N SER A 286 -11.49 8.81 -2.46
CA SER A 286 -11.72 7.41 -2.08
C SER A 286 -12.91 6.89 -2.86
N GLU A 287 -12.82 5.66 -3.34
CA GLU A 287 -13.99 4.98 -3.90
C GLU A 287 -14.97 4.69 -2.76
N GLY A 288 -16.18 5.23 -2.83
CA GLY A 288 -17.19 5.12 -1.75
C GLY A 288 -17.81 3.73 -1.57
N ALA A 289 -17.21 2.69 -2.15
CA ALA A 289 -17.67 1.31 -2.06
C ALA A 289 -16.49 0.37 -1.83
N PHE A 290 -16.69 -0.59 -0.93
CA PHE A 290 -15.78 -1.73 -0.84
C PHE A 290 -15.94 -2.60 -2.07
N ASP A 291 -14.83 -3.01 -2.65
CA ASP A 291 -14.84 -4.00 -3.72
C ASP A 291 -15.37 -5.34 -3.17
N PRO A 292 -16.42 -5.95 -3.78
CA PRO A 292 -17.07 -7.12 -3.22
C PRO A 292 -16.20 -8.38 -3.23
N THR A 293 -15.17 -8.43 -4.09
CA THR A 293 -14.26 -9.55 -4.21
C THR A 293 -13.14 -9.48 -3.18
N THR A 294 -12.52 -8.31 -3.04
CA THR A 294 -11.35 -8.12 -2.17
C THR A 294 -11.69 -7.56 -0.80
N ARG A 295 -12.88 -6.98 -0.63
CA ARG A 295 -13.33 -6.24 0.57
C ARG A 295 -12.40 -5.10 0.97
N MET A 296 -11.65 -4.57 0.01
CA MET A 296 -10.77 -3.43 0.22
C MET A 296 -11.46 -2.14 -0.26
N LEU A 297 -11.11 -1.03 0.39
CA LEU A 297 -11.39 0.31 -0.12
C LEU A 297 -10.24 0.70 -1.06
N PHE A 298 -10.54 1.50 -2.09
CA PHE A 298 -9.52 2.00 -3.00
C PHE A 298 -9.39 3.51 -2.86
N LEU A 299 -8.16 3.97 -2.74
CA LEU A 299 -7.78 5.37 -2.91
C LEU A 299 -7.38 5.58 -4.36
N VAL A 300 -7.68 6.75 -4.91
CA VAL A 300 -7.29 7.11 -6.27
C VAL A 300 -6.25 8.19 -6.20
N ALA A 301 -5.02 7.79 -6.53
CA ALA A 301 -3.89 8.68 -6.70
C ALA A 301 -3.88 9.25 -8.11
N GLN A 302 -3.66 10.55 -8.22
CA GLN A 302 -3.55 11.27 -9.49
C GLN A 302 -2.13 11.78 -9.68
N VAL A 303 -1.56 11.55 -10.86
CA VAL A 303 -0.26 12.10 -11.29
C VAL A 303 -0.48 13.04 -12.46
N GLU A 304 -0.10 14.29 -12.28
CA GLU A 304 -0.12 15.31 -13.33
C GLU A 304 1.12 15.23 -14.24
N ALA A 305 0.95 15.58 -15.52
CA ALA A 305 2.00 15.50 -16.54
C ALA A 305 2.81 14.18 -16.47
N PRO A 306 2.14 13.01 -16.43
CA PRO A 306 2.81 11.74 -16.15
C PRO A 306 3.71 11.31 -17.32
N PHE A 307 3.41 11.73 -18.54
CA PHE A 307 4.13 11.35 -19.76
C PHE A 307 5.33 12.24 -20.11
N GLU A 308 5.59 13.30 -19.33
CA GLU A 308 6.78 14.13 -19.51
C GLU A 308 8.00 13.47 -18.86
N ALA A 309 9.04 13.24 -19.66
CA ALA A 309 10.33 12.79 -19.16
C ALA A 309 11.15 14.00 -18.66
N THR A 310 11.67 13.89 -17.45
CA THR A 310 12.58 14.88 -16.86
C THR A 310 13.98 14.28 -16.68
N LEU A 311 14.95 15.10 -16.27
CA LEU A 311 16.30 14.62 -15.94
C LEU A 311 16.31 13.59 -14.79
N GLN A 312 15.28 13.59 -13.94
CA GLN A 312 15.20 12.77 -12.74
C GLN A 312 14.30 11.54 -12.92
N ARG A 313 13.29 11.62 -13.79
CA ARG A 313 12.34 10.51 -14.04
C ARG A 313 11.97 10.38 -15.52
N PRO A 314 11.83 9.16 -16.05
CA PRO A 314 11.24 8.95 -17.36
C PRO A 314 9.73 9.20 -17.33
N ALA A 315 9.13 9.27 -18.52
CA ALA A 315 7.68 9.25 -18.69
C ALA A 315 7.07 7.99 -18.05
N LEU A 316 6.02 8.18 -17.26
CA LEU A 316 5.20 7.09 -16.75
C LEU A 316 4.46 6.43 -17.92
N ARG A 317 4.40 5.10 -17.91
CA ARG A 317 3.67 4.34 -18.94
C ARG A 317 2.34 3.87 -18.39
N VAL A 318 1.28 3.99 -19.18
CA VAL A 318 0.02 3.31 -18.90
C VAL A 318 0.27 1.80 -18.80
N GLY A 319 -0.36 1.15 -17.82
CA GLY A 319 -0.15 -0.26 -17.52
C GLY A 319 1.09 -0.56 -16.67
N GLN A 320 1.91 0.44 -16.34
CA GLN A 320 3.04 0.25 -15.43
C GLN A 320 2.54 -0.03 -14.00
N PHE A 321 3.11 -1.06 -13.37
CA PHE A 321 2.89 -1.35 -11.97
C PHE A 321 3.75 -0.43 -11.10
N LEU A 322 3.14 0.14 -10.06
CA LEU A 322 3.74 1.10 -9.16
C LEU A 322 3.50 0.68 -7.71
N SER A 323 4.51 0.80 -6.86
CA SER A 323 4.30 0.85 -5.41
C SER A 323 4.01 2.28 -4.99
N ALA A 324 3.26 2.46 -3.92
CA ALA A 324 2.80 3.75 -3.45
C ALA A 324 3.08 3.90 -1.96
N ARG A 325 3.48 5.11 -1.56
CA ARG A 325 3.50 5.56 -0.17
C ARG A 325 2.57 6.75 -0.05
N VAL A 326 1.42 6.52 0.55
CA VAL A 326 0.38 7.52 0.77
C VAL A 326 0.61 8.18 2.11
N GLU A 327 0.60 9.51 2.14
CA GLU A 327 0.70 10.31 3.36
C GLU A 327 -0.52 10.05 4.26
N GLY A 328 -0.26 9.57 5.47
CA GLY A 328 -1.25 9.36 6.53
C GLY A 328 -1.23 10.49 7.56
N GLN A 329 -1.97 10.30 8.66
CA GLN A 329 -1.99 11.24 9.77
C GLN A 329 -0.66 11.25 10.52
N LYS A 330 -0.28 12.44 11.00
CA LYS A 330 0.85 12.62 11.91
C LYS A 330 0.45 12.17 13.30
N LEU A 331 1.19 11.20 13.86
CA LEU A 331 1.05 10.75 15.24
C LEU A 331 1.94 11.61 16.12
N ASN A 332 1.34 12.36 17.05
CA ASN A 332 2.10 13.19 17.98
C ASN A 332 2.35 12.42 19.28
N ASP A 333 3.42 12.78 19.97
CA ASP A 333 3.79 12.22 21.28
C ASP A 333 3.89 10.69 21.26
N VAL A 334 4.74 10.14 20.39
CA VAL A 334 4.94 8.68 20.26
C VAL A 334 6.38 8.25 20.51
N PHE A 335 6.54 6.98 20.87
CA PHE A 335 7.82 6.28 20.88
C PHE A 335 7.98 5.49 19.59
N VAL A 336 9.07 5.74 18.86
CA VAL A 336 9.45 4.97 17.67
C VAL A 336 10.40 3.86 18.09
N ILE A 337 9.90 2.63 18.11
CA ILE A 337 10.63 1.47 18.62
C ILE A 337 11.09 0.61 17.44
N PRO A 338 12.40 0.36 17.26
CA PRO A 338 12.86 -0.56 16.21
C PRO A 338 12.18 -1.92 16.33
N ARG A 339 11.67 -2.45 15.23
CA ARG A 339 10.87 -3.68 15.20
C ARG A 339 11.59 -4.88 15.83
N GLN A 340 12.92 -4.93 15.72
CA GLN A 340 13.77 -5.96 16.33
C GLN A 340 13.73 -5.98 17.87
N ALA A 341 13.37 -4.86 18.52
CA ALA A 341 13.27 -4.74 19.97
C ALA A 341 11.88 -5.16 20.50
N VAL A 342 10.92 -5.42 19.61
CA VAL A 342 9.55 -5.83 19.97
C VAL A 342 9.38 -7.32 19.76
N SER A 343 8.97 -8.03 20.82
CA SER A 343 8.61 -9.44 20.78
C SER A 343 7.33 -9.67 19.97
N GLN A 344 7.13 -10.89 19.46
CA GLN A 344 5.88 -11.33 18.83
C GLN A 344 4.64 -11.19 19.73
N SER A 345 4.84 -11.19 21.05
CA SER A 345 3.80 -10.97 22.06
C SER A 345 3.58 -9.49 22.40
N ASN A 346 4.06 -8.56 21.57
CA ASN A 346 4.06 -7.11 21.81
C ASN A 346 4.67 -6.73 23.17
N MET A 347 5.82 -7.32 23.48
CA MET A 347 6.59 -7.02 24.69
C MET A 347 7.91 -6.36 24.30
N VAL A 348 8.29 -5.31 24.99
CA VAL A 348 9.61 -4.69 24.89
C VAL A 348 10.39 -4.92 26.17
N SER A 349 11.71 -5.02 26.06
CA SER A 349 12.59 -5.12 27.24
C SER A 349 13.23 -3.77 27.50
N VAL A 350 13.14 -3.30 28.73
CA VAL A 350 13.77 -2.04 29.17
C VAL A 350 14.71 -2.31 30.33
N VAL A 351 15.72 -1.45 30.48
CA VAL A 351 16.59 -1.45 31.65
C VAL A 351 15.97 -0.56 32.71
N ASP A 352 15.57 -1.16 33.82
CA ASP A 352 15.08 -0.47 35.02
C ASP A 352 16.01 -0.83 36.18
N ASN A 353 16.69 0.20 36.73
CA ASN A 353 17.63 0.05 37.84
C ASN A 353 18.70 -1.06 37.65
N GLY A 354 19.22 -1.20 36.41
CA GLY A 354 20.25 -2.20 36.06
C GLY A 354 19.73 -3.63 35.88
N THR A 355 18.42 -3.82 35.88
CA THR A 355 17.76 -5.10 35.61
C THR A 355 16.87 -5.01 34.38
N LEU A 356 16.80 -6.11 33.64
CA LEU A 356 15.88 -6.25 32.52
C LEU A 356 14.45 -6.36 33.04
N ARG A 357 13.57 -5.50 32.52
CA ARG A 357 12.13 -5.56 32.73
C ARG A 357 11.39 -5.68 31.41
N LYS A 358 10.50 -6.68 31.28
CA LYS A 358 9.63 -6.84 30.11
C LYS A 358 8.34 -6.05 30.32
N ARG A 359 8.01 -5.13 29.42
CA ARG A 359 6.79 -4.31 29.45
C ARG A 359 5.93 -4.59 28.21
N PRO A 360 4.59 -4.76 28.37
CA PRO A 360 3.68 -4.87 27.24
C PRO A 360 3.53 -3.53 26.55
N VAL A 361 3.42 -3.55 25.23
CA VAL A 361 3.11 -2.37 24.41
C VAL A 361 1.90 -2.63 23.54
N THR A 362 1.14 -1.59 23.25
CA THR A 362 0.06 -1.62 22.26
C THR A 362 0.50 -0.77 21.07
N PRO A 363 0.86 -1.40 19.93
CA PRO A 363 1.21 -0.67 18.73
C PRO A 363 0.04 0.19 18.26
N LEU A 364 0.30 1.48 18.00
CA LEU A 364 -0.59 2.34 17.23
C LEU A 364 -0.39 2.05 15.74
N TRP A 365 0.87 2.14 15.30
CA TRP A 365 1.27 1.89 13.92
C TRP A 365 2.45 0.91 13.88
N THR A 366 2.60 0.19 12.77
CA THR A 366 3.76 -0.67 12.54
C THR A 366 4.10 -0.64 11.06
N ASP A 367 5.37 -0.35 10.78
CA ASP A 367 5.92 -0.44 9.44
C ASP A 367 6.99 -1.55 9.36
N ASP A 368 7.71 -1.58 8.25
CA ASP A 368 8.77 -2.54 7.96
C ASP A 368 9.94 -2.46 8.95
N LYS A 369 10.22 -1.29 9.54
CA LYS A 369 11.38 -1.04 10.40
C LYS A 369 11.03 -0.78 11.86
N ASN A 370 9.87 -0.19 12.14
CA ASN A 370 9.50 0.39 13.42
C ASN A 370 8.10 -0.03 13.88
N VAL A 371 7.92 -0.01 15.20
CA VAL A 371 6.65 -0.15 15.91
C VAL A 371 6.44 1.13 16.70
N ILE A 372 5.31 1.80 16.46
CA ILE A 372 5.01 3.11 17.02
C ILE A 372 4.03 2.91 18.16
N VAL A 373 4.35 3.45 19.34
CA VAL A 373 3.57 3.29 20.57
C VAL A 373 3.26 4.68 21.14
N SER A 374 2.05 4.89 21.68
CA SER A 374 1.71 6.16 22.35
C SER A 374 2.66 6.43 23.51
N ALA A 375 3.12 7.68 23.66
CA ALA A 375 3.77 8.16 24.88
C ALA A 375 2.78 8.86 25.83
N SER A 376 1.53 9.07 25.40
CA SER A 376 0.50 9.76 26.18
C SER A 376 -0.20 8.82 27.18
N PRO A 377 -0.19 9.12 28.49
CA PRO A 377 -0.82 8.29 29.52
C PRO A 377 -2.34 8.10 29.36
N GLN A 378 -3.02 8.99 28.62
CA GLN A 378 -4.47 9.01 28.44
C GLN A 378 -4.96 8.02 27.38
N GLN A 379 -4.08 7.57 26.48
CA GLN A 379 -4.39 6.62 25.40
C GLN A 379 -3.90 5.20 25.71
N MET A 380 -3.41 4.96 26.93
CA MET A 380 -2.93 3.66 27.37
C MET A 380 -4.01 2.89 28.14
N PRO A 381 -4.13 1.56 27.96
CA PRO A 381 -5.05 0.74 28.75
C PRO A 381 -4.81 0.89 30.26
N ASN A 382 -5.88 0.85 31.06
CA ASN A 382 -6.00 1.11 32.51
C ASN A 382 -5.12 0.25 33.47
N ASN A 383 -3.84 0.01 33.20
CA ASN A 383 -2.94 -0.69 34.11
C ASN A 383 -1.59 0.04 34.25
N SER A 384 -1.60 1.10 35.05
CA SER A 384 -0.60 2.17 35.16
C SER A 384 0.75 1.80 35.81
N ALA A 385 1.12 0.52 35.90
CA ALA A 385 2.35 0.09 36.56
C ALA A 385 3.48 -0.37 35.61
N ASN A 386 3.17 -0.61 34.32
CA ASN A 386 4.12 -1.15 33.33
C ASN A 386 4.15 -0.34 32.03
N VAL A 387 3.92 0.98 32.13
CA VAL A 387 3.94 1.92 31.01
C VAL A 387 5.38 2.30 30.65
N LEU A 388 5.68 2.48 29.37
CA LEU A 388 6.96 3.03 28.91
C LEU A 388 7.09 4.49 29.31
N THR A 389 8.24 4.87 29.85
CA THR A 389 8.57 6.26 30.18
C THR A 389 9.78 6.73 29.38
N PRO A 390 9.92 8.05 29.13
CA PRO A 390 11.11 8.60 28.46
C PRO A 390 12.43 8.36 29.21
N SER A 391 12.35 7.98 30.49
CA SER A 391 13.53 7.64 31.30
C SER A 391 14.02 6.20 31.10
N ASP A 392 13.22 5.35 30.45
CA ASP A 392 13.59 3.97 30.20
C ASP A 392 14.61 3.85 29.07
N LYS A 393 15.55 2.91 29.23
CA LYS A 393 16.47 2.51 28.17
C LYS A 393 15.96 1.23 27.52
N LEU A 394 15.59 1.30 26.25
CA LEU A 394 15.12 0.16 25.46
C LEU A 394 16.27 -0.79 25.15
N ILE A 395 16.07 -2.10 25.33
CA ILE A 395 17.05 -3.13 24.96
C ILE A 395 16.81 -3.54 23.51
N LEU A 396 17.82 -3.40 22.65
CA LEU A 396 17.78 -3.80 21.24
C LEU A 396 18.19 -5.26 21.01
N THR A 397 18.94 -5.84 21.93
CA THR A 397 19.38 -7.25 21.84
C THR A 397 18.19 -8.19 22.07
N PRO A 398 18.01 -9.27 21.27
CA PRO A 398 16.94 -10.22 21.49
C PRO A 398 16.97 -10.87 22.89
N THR A 399 15.93 -10.63 23.68
CA THR A 399 15.86 -11.07 25.09
C THR A 399 14.81 -12.17 25.34
N ALA A 400 14.34 -12.83 24.28
CA ALA A 400 13.28 -13.84 24.35
C ALA A 400 13.58 -14.91 25.42
N ASN A 401 14.82 -15.38 25.48
CA ASN A 401 15.28 -16.42 26.40
C ASN A 401 15.81 -15.89 27.76
N ILE A 402 15.79 -14.57 27.96
CA ILE A 402 16.27 -13.94 29.20
C ILE A 402 15.08 -13.73 30.14
N PRO A 403 15.11 -14.30 31.36
CA PRO A 403 14.06 -14.08 32.36
C PRO A 403 13.97 -12.61 32.79
N ASP A 404 12.76 -12.19 33.17
CA ASP A 404 12.53 -10.90 33.80
C ASP A 404 13.33 -10.77 35.11
N GLY A 405 13.90 -9.60 35.38
CA GLY A 405 14.75 -9.35 36.56
C GLY A 405 16.23 -9.75 36.41
N THR A 406 16.65 -10.23 35.23
CA THR A 406 18.06 -10.52 34.95
C THR A 406 18.89 -9.23 35.02
N LYS A 407 20.04 -9.26 35.71
CA LYS A 407 20.96 -8.11 35.73
C LYS A 407 21.60 -7.94 34.36
N VAL A 408 21.54 -6.73 33.83
CA VAL A 408 22.07 -6.40 32.51
C VAL A 408 23.07 -5.27 32.60
N LYS A 409 24.07 -5.29 31.71
CA LYS A 409 25.05 -4.21 31.56
C LYS A 409 24.96 -3.69 30.13
N SER A 410 24.92 -2.37 29.96
CA SER A 410 24.98 -1.76 28.63
C SER A 410 26.27 -2.18 27.92
N LEU A 411 26.16 -2.59 26.66
CA LEU A 411 27.30 -2.97 25.84
C LEU A 411 28.27 -1.78 25.66
N ALA A 412 27.75 -0.56 25.57
CA ALA A 412 28.54 0.67 25.53
C ALA A 412 29.40 0.87 26.79
N ASP A 413 28.89 0.49 27.96
CA ASP A 413 29.60 0.56 29.26
C ASP A 413 30.54 -0.64 29.51
N SER A 414 30.50 -1.64 28.62
CA SER A 414 31.29 -2.87 28.71
C SER A 414 32.54 -2.86 27.82
N LEU A 415 32.65 -1.90 26.90
CA LEU A 415 33.89 -1.61 26.20
C LEU A 415 34.91 -1.14 27.26
N PRO A 416 36.00 -1.89 27.50
CA PRO A 416 37.04 -1.41 28.40
C PRO A 416 37.59 -0.09 27.85
N GLU A 417 37.87 0.86 28.73
CA GLU A 417 38.61 2.08 28.40
C GLU A 417 39.92 1.72 27.68
N SER A 418 39.89 1.65 26.36
CA SER A 418 41.08 1.59 25.50
C SER A 418 41.91 2.89 25.58
N SER A 419 41.57 3.82 26.48
CA SER A 419 42.32 5.07 26.67
C SER A 419 43.54 4.90 27.59
N ALA A 420 43.55 3.92 28.50
CA ALA A 420 44.66 3.72 29.44
C ALA A 420 45.82 2.91 28.84
N ALA A 421 45.53 1.89 28.03
CA ALA A 421 46.57 1.06 27.39
C ALA A 421 47.23 1.76 26.19
N GLN A 422 46.53 2.64 25.46
CA GLN A 422 47.14 3.45 24.40
C GLN A 422 47.98 4.61 24.96
N LYS A 423 47.61 5.19 26.11
CA LYS A 423 48.44 6.21 26.78
C LYS A 423 49.74 5.65 27.36
N SER A 424 49.75 4.41 27.86
CA SER A 424 50.99 3.78 28.35
C SER A 424 51.94 3.35 27.22
N LEU A 425 51.40 2.92 26.06
CA LEU A 425 52.21 2.62 24.87
C LEU A 425 52.80 3.88 24.21
N GLN A 426 52.10 5.02 24.22
CA GLN A 426 52.65 6.30 23.74
C GLN A 426 53.65 6.93 24.71
N ALA A 427 53.46 6.77 26.03
CA ALA A 427 54.42 7.25 27.02
C ALA A 427 55.76 6.48 26.97
N ASN A 428 55.71 5.14 26.85
CA ASN A 428 56.92 4.32 26.76
C ASN A 428 57.68 4.51 25.44
N ASN A 429 56.98 4.79 24.33
CA ASN A 429 57.62 5.11 23.05
C ASN A 429 58.23 6.52 23.03
N ALA A 430 57.64 7.49 23.75
CA ALA A 430 58.21 8.83 23.89
C ALA A 430 59.46 8.85 24.81
N GLU A 431 59.52 7.96 25.81
CA GLU A 431 60.68 7.81 26.70
C GLU A 431 61.85 7.09 26.01
N ASN A 432 61.57 6.05 25.21
CA ASN A 432 62.59 5.39 24.38
C ASN A 432 63.12 6.28 23.24
N ALA A 433 62.28 7.15 22.66
CA ALA A 433 62.72 8.12 21.65
C ALA A 433 63.60 9.25 22.22
N LYS A 434 63.49 9.56 23.53
CA LYS A 434 64.39 10.50 24.21
C LYS A 434 65.76 9.88 24.54
N ASN A 435 65.80 8.61 24.93
CA ASN A 435 67.06 7.92 25.22
C ASN A 435 67.87 7.55 23.94
N SER A 436 67.22 7.39 22.80
CA SER A 436 67.90 7.17 21.50
C SER A 436 68.55 8.44 20.91
N LYS A 437 68.25 9.64 21.43
CA LYS A 437 68.84 10.91 20.96
C LYS A 437 69.99 11.43 21.84
N ALA A 438 70.39 10.67 22.86
CA ALA A 438 71.44 11.02 23.82
C ALA A 438 72.64 10.06 23.81
N GLN A 439 72.80 9.24 22.75
CA GLN A 439 73.99 8.44 22.48
C GLN A 439 74.63 8.82 21.15
#